data_AF-T0YCE8-F1
#
_entry.id   AF-T0YCE8-F1
#
_cell.length_a   1.000
_cell.length_b   1.000
_cell.length_c   1.000
_cell.angle_alpha   90.00
_cell.angle_beta   90.00
_cell.angle_gamma   90.00
#
_symmetry.space_group_name_H-M   'P 1'
#
loop_
_entity.id
_entity.type
_entity.pdbx_description
1 polymer ?
#
loop_
_entity_poly.entity_id
_entity_poly.type
_entity_poly.pdbx_seq_one_letter_code
_entity_poly.pdbx_strand_id
1 'polypeptide(L)'
;MNAIRAVSLQPDELFSSWLARFALTRGCDPLSLTGSLWRSRRTWTRDTDRGLPDPILAELCGRTGVSASTLRRSFLPTPTRAPLALVDARHPVWPWILPVGTRNRLRHGGLQFCPQCLGVDRAPYFRVHWRLAWHTCCVQHGTLLLDRCLNCSAPVEPHRLTAA
;
A
#
# COMPACT_ATOMS: atom_id res chain seq x y z
N MET A 1 11.62 -12.65 20.77
CA MET A 1 11.45 -12.36 19.33
C MET A 1 12.34 -11.18 19.00
N ASN A 2 13.26 -11.30 18.04
CA ASN A 2 14.18 -10.21 17.71
C ASN A 2 13.43 -9.08 17.00
N ALA A 3 13.51 -7.86 17.54
CA ALA A 3 12.96 -6.68 16.91
C ALA A 3 13.70 -6.39 15.60
N ILE A 4 12.95 -6.24 14.50
CA ILE A 4 13.47 -5.88 13.19
C ILE A 4 13.28 -4.37 13.04
N ARG A 5 14.38 -3.62 12.96
CA ARG A 5 14.29 -2.16 12.78
C ARG A 5 13.62 -1.85 11.45
N ALA A 6 12.43 -1.24 11.51
CA ALA A 6 11.69 -0.83 10.33
C ALA A 6 12.18 0.49 9.73
N VAL A 7 11.88 0.68 8.44
CA VAL A 7 12.01 1.97 7.76
C VAL A 7 10.93 2.92 8.27
N SER A 8 11.24 4.21 8.34
CA SER A 8 10.26 5.24 8.69
C SER A 8 9.15 5.31 7.63
N LEU A 9 7.90 5.37 8.09
CA LEU A 9 6.75 5.65 7.24
C LEU A 9 6.84 7.09 6.71
N GLN A 10 6.70 7.26 5.40
CA GLN A 10 6.72 8.59 4.78
C GLN A 10 5.36 9.29 4.92
N PRO A 11 5.32 10.63 4.84
CA PRO A 11 4.07 11.37 4.81
C PRO A 11 3.16 10.90 3.68
N ASP A 12 1.92 10.58 4.04
CA ASP A 12 0.90 10.09 3.11
C ASP A 12 1.28 8.78 2.39
N GLU A 13 2.16 7.95 2.94
CA GLU A 13 2.53 6.68 2.31
C GLU A 13 1.47 5.60 2.50
N LEU A 14 1.14 4.86 1.44
CA LEU A 14 0.31 3.66 1.49
C LEU A 14 0.99 2.53 2.27
N PHE A 15 0.21 1.75 3.01
CA PHE A 15 0.73 0.63 3.78
C PHE A 15 1.45 -0.42 2.91
N SER A 16 0.91 -0.72 1.72
CA SER A 16 1.50 -1.62 0.74
C SER A 16 2.85 -1.11 0.24
N SER A 17 2.98 0.21 0.03
CA SER A 17 4.23 0.88 -0.33
C SER A 17 5.26 0.76 0.80
N TRP A 18 4.84 1.06 2.03
CA TRP A 18 5.73 0.95 3.19
C TRP A 18 6.23 -0.49 3.40
N LEU A 19 5.35 -1.49 3.27
CA LEU A 19 5.75 -2.90 3.35
C LEU A 19 6.78 -3.27 2.27
N ALA A 20 6.58 -2.79 1.04
CA ALA A 20 7.52 -3.06 -0.06
C ALA A 20 8.89 -2.42 0.23
N ARG A 21 8.91 -1.14 0.61
CA ARG A 21 10.15 -0.43 0.99
C ARG A 21 10.83 -1.03 2.20
N PHE A 22 10.05 -1.46 3.19
CA PHE A 22 10.59 -2.13 4.38
C PHE A 22 11.29 -3.43 3.96
N ALA A 23 10.66 -4.24 3.11
CA ALA A 23 11.27 -5.46 2.61
C ALA A 23 12.58 -5.19 1.88
N LEU A 24 12.56 -4.28 0.90
CA LEU A 24 13.72 -3.97 0.07
C LEU A 24 14.89 -3.40 0.89
N THR A 25 14.61 -2.52 1.86
CA THR A 25 15.62 -1.99 2.81
C THR A 25 16.26 -3.09 3.67
N ARG A 26 15.56 -4.22 3.85
CA ARG A 26 16.06 -5.40 4.57
C ARG A 26 16.69 -6.45 3.64
N GLY A 27 16.87 -6.15 2.36
CA GLY A 27 17.40 -7.10 1.37
C GLY A 27 16.46 -8.29 1.14
N CYS A 28 15.14 -8.08 1.28
CA CYS A 28 14.14 -9.12 1.12
C CYS A 28 13.08 -8.69 0.12
N ASP A 29 12.54 -9.64 -0.66
CA ASP A 29 11.38 -9.38 -1.48
C ASP A 29 10.14 -9.13 -0.59
N PRO A 30 9.18 -8.28 -0.99
CA PRO A 30 7.97 -8.04 -0.21
C PRO A 30 7.13 -9.31 0.01
N LEU A 31 7.12 -10.23 -0.96
CA LEU A 31 6.47 -11.53 -0.80
C LEU A 31 7.16 -12.36 0.30
N SER A 32 8.49 -12.40 0.31
CA SER A 32 9.30 -13.13 1.28
C SER A 32 9.16 -12.54 2.69
N LEU A 33 9.22 -11.22 2.82
CA LEU A 33 9.01 -10.52 4.09
C LEU A 33 7.64 -10.86 4.67
N THR A 34 6.57 -10.66 3.90
CA THR A 34 5.20 -10.88 4.40
C THR A 34 4.90 -12.36 4.68
N GLY A 35 5.51 -13.29 3.95
CA GLY A 35 5.45 -14.72 4.25
C GLY A 35 6.16 -15.09 5.57
N SER A 36 7.29 -14.43 5.88
CA SER A 36 8.01 -14.60 7.14
C SER A 36 7.27 -13.97 8.33
N LEU A 37 6.67 -12.80 8.13
CA LEU A 37 5.86 -12.12 9.13
C LEU A 37 4.58 -12.91 9.43
N TRP A 38 3.86 -13.38 8.40
CA TRP A 38 2.53 -13.97 8.55
C TRP A 38 2.40 -15.26 7.74
N ARG A 39 2.97 -16.35 8.27
CA ARG A 39 3.12 -17.67 7.61
C ARG A 39 1.91 -18.16 6.81
N SER A 40 0.69 -18.03 7.33
CA SER A 40 -0.54 -18.52 6.70
C SER A 40 -1.36 -17.44 6.00
N ARG A 41 -0.97 -16.16 6.09
CA ARG A 41 -1.77 -15.05 5.57
C ARG A 41 -1.43 -14.78 4.11
N ARG A 42 -2.46 -14.81 3.26
CA ARG A 42 -2.36 -14.37 1.86
C ARG A 42 -2.48 -12.85 1.76
N THR A 43 -1.54 -12.10 2.36
CA THR A 43 -1.60 -10.62 2.50
C THR A 43 -1.88 -9.91 1.17
N TRP A 44 -1.18 -10.33 0.11
CA TRP A 44 -1.25 -9.68 -1.20
C TRP A 44 -2.41 -10.12 -2.08
N THR A 45 -3.27 -11.04 -1.62
CA THR A 45 -4.49 -11.43 -2.36
C THR A 45 -5.70 -10.60 -2.00
N ARG A 46 -5.51 -9.59 -1.15
CA ARG A 46 -6.51 -8.59 -0.78
C ARG A 46 -5.88 -7.20 -0.89
N ASP A 47 -6.72 -6.19 -0.82
CA ASP A 47 -6.28 -4.81 -0.71
C ASP A 47 -5.76 -4.54 0.71
N THR A 48 -4.45 -4.68 0.92
CA THR A 48 -3.85 -4.52 2.25
C THR A 48 -3.88 -3.08 2.76
N ASP A 49 -4.12 -2.12 1.86
CA ASP A 49 -4.20 -0.71 2.22
C ASP A 49 -5.52 -0.39 2.95
N ARG A 50 -6.51 -1.29 2.91
CA ARG A 50 -7.75 -1.16 3.70
C ARG A 50 -7.56 -1.41 5.19
N GLY A 51 -6.38 -1.88 5.59
CA GLY A 51 -6.03 -2.16 6.97
C GLY A 51 -5.80 -3.64 7.29
N LEU A 52 -5.39 -3.88 8.52
CA LEU A 52 -5.15 -5.22 9.08
C LEU A 52 -6.07 -5.46 10.28
N PRO A 53 -6.47 -6.71 10.54
CA PRO A 53 -7.06 -7.08 11.82
C PRO A 53 -6.13 -6.73 12.98
N ASP A 54 -6.69 -6.28 14.10
CA ASP A 54 -5.92 -5.77 15.25
C ASP A 54 -4.88 -6.74 15.81
N PRO A 55 -5.13 -8.06 15.93
CA PRO A 55 -4.10 -8.99 16.39
C PRO A 55 -2.86 -9.02 15.47
N ILE A 56 -3.09 -8.91 14.16
CA ILE A 56 -2.02 -8.94 13.17
C ILE A 56 -1.26 -7.61 13.13
N LEU A 57 -1.98 -6.49 13.31
CA LEU A 57 -1.35 -5.18 13.45
C LEU A 57 -0.49 -5.14 14.72
N ALA A 58 -0.98 -5.65 15.84
CA ALA A 58 -0.24 -5.72 17.10
C ALA A 58 1.04 -6.56 16.97
N GLU A 59 0.96 -7.71 16.29
CA GLU A 59 2.14 -8.52 15.98
C GLU A 59 3.18 -7.75 15.17
N LEU A 60 2.74 -7.04 14.11
CA LEU A 60 3.62 -6.22 13.29
C LEU A 60 4.28 -5.11 14.10
N CYS A 61 3.52 -4.41 14.94
CA CYS A 61 4.03 -3.38 15.84
C CYS A 61 5.09 -3.95 16.79
N GLY A 62 4.84 -5.11 17.39
CA GLY A 62 5.80 -5.77 18.30
C GLY A 62 7.09 -6.20 17.61
N ARG A 63 7.02 -6.62 16.33
CA ARG A 63 8.21 -6.99 15.55
C ARG A 63 8.99 -5.79 15.00
N THR A 64 8.31 -4.69 14.68
CA THR A 64 8.92 -3.55 13.97
C THR A 64 9.25 -2.35 14.85
N GLY A 65 8.61 -2.27 16.02
CA GLY A 65 8.66 -1.09 16.89
C GLY A 65 7.82 0.10 16.38
N VAL A 66 7.13 -0.02 15.23
CA VAL A 66 6.27 1.04 14.71
C VAL A 66 4.93 1.00 15.44
N SER A 67 4.45 2.15 15.91
CA SER A 67 3.17 2.21 16.63
C SER A 67 1.98 1.93 15.71
N ALA A 68 0.93 1.33 16.28
CA ALA A 68 -0.32 1.06 15.55
C ALA A 68 -0.95 2.36 15.01
N SER A 69 -0.87 3.47 15.77
CA SER A 69 -1.35 4.77 15.33
C SER A 69 -0.60 5.29 14.09
N THR A 70 0.70 5.01 13.99
CA THR A 70 1.50 5.36 12.81
C THR A 70 1.10 4.54 11.60
N LEU A 71 1.02 3.22 11.74
CA LEU A 71 0.63 2.35 10.63
C LEU A 71 -0.81 2.64 10.16
N ARG A 72 -1.74 2.97 11.07
CA ARG A 72 -3.11 3.32 10.67
C ARG A 72 -3.21 4.58 9.79
N ARG A 73 -2.24 5.49 9.84
CA ARG A 73 -2.18 6.65 8.92
C ARG A 73 -1.85 6.26 7.48
N SER A 74 -1.29 5.07 7.27
CA SER A 74 -0.98 4.52 5.93
C SER A 74 -2.12 3.71 5.31
N PHE A 75 -3.21 3.50 6.06
CA PHE A 75 -4.40 2.84 5.55
C PHE A 75 -5.33 3.83 4.85
N LEU A 76 -6.11 3.31 3.91
CA LEU A 76 -7.16 4.05 3.23
C LEU A 76 -8.22 4.51 4.23
N PRO A 77 -8.78 5.71 4.05
CA PRO A 77 -9.84 6.21 4.92
C PRO A 77 -11.03 5.26 4.84
N THR A 78 -11.47 4.78 6.01
CA THR A 78 -12.56 3.80 6.08
C THR A 78 -13.87 4.46 5.69
N PRO A 79 -14.69 3.87 4.78
CA PRO A 79 -15.94 4.47 4.33
C PRO A 79 -16.96 4.64 5.46
N THR A 80 -16.84 3.88 6.55
CA THR A 80 -17.71 4.01 7.75
C THR A 80 -17.46 5.28 8.57
N ARG A 81 -16.36 6.01 8.33
CA ARG A 81 -16.03 7.27 9.01
C ARG A 81 -16.40 8.52 8.21
N ALA A 82 -16.85 8.37 6.97
CA ALA A 82 -17.44 9.46 6.21
C ALA A 82 -18.90 9.68 6.67
N PRO A 83 -19.45 10.90 6.59
CA PRO A 83 -20.86 11.19 6.92
C PRO A 83 -21.89 10.43 6.06
N LEU A 84 -21.42 9.68 5.06
CA LEU A 84 -22.19 8.83 4.16
C LEU A 84 -21.73 7.37 4.29
N ALA A 85 -21.76 6.80 5.50
CA ALA A 85 -21.46 5.39 5.75
C ALA A 85 -22.50 4.48 5.08
N LEU A 86 -22.38 4.31 3.76
CA LEU A 86 -23.35 3.61 2.91
C LEU A 86 -23.03 2.13 2.73
N VAL A 87 -21.89 1.61 3.23
CA VAL A 87 -21.44 0.25 2.92
C VAL A 87 -20.55 -0.38 4.00
N ASP A 88 -20.73 -1.69 4.22
CA ASP A 88 -19.88 -2.53 5.09
C ASP A 88 -18.41 -2.45 4.61
N ALA A 89 -17.46 -2.36 5.55
CA ALA A 89 -16.03 -2.43 5.26
C ALA A 89 -15.62 -3.71 4.51
N ARG A 90 -16.43 -4.78 4.59
CA ARG A 90 -16.28 -6.03 3.83
C ARG A 90 -16.68 -5.93 2.37
N HIS A 91 -17.36 -4.86 1.96
CA HIS A 91 -17.80 -4.69 0.58
C HIS A 91 -16.59 -4.65 -0.37
N PRO A 92 -16.64 -5.34 -1.53
CA PRO A 92 -15.52 -5.41 -2.45
C PRO A 92 -15.10 -4.05 -3.01
N VAL A 93 -16.03 -3.09 -3.06
CA VAL A 93 -15.78 -1.71 -3.49
C VAL A 93 -16.06 -0.76 -2.35
N TRP A 94 -15.08 0.09 -2.01
CA TRP A 94 -15.28 1.19 -1.06
C TRP A 94 -15.61 2.45 -1.86
N PRO A 95 -16.70 3.17 -1.54
CA PRO A 95 -17.04 4.40 -2.23
C PRO A 95 -15.85 5.37 -2.23
N TRP A 96 -15.64 6.02 -3.38
CA TRP A 96 -14.59 7.02 -3.57
C TRP A 96 -13.14 6.53 -3.43
N ILE A 97 -12.93 5.23 -3.32
CA ILE A 97 -11.62 4.61 -3.31
C ILE A 97 -11.47 3.82 -4.60
N LEU A 98 -10.39 4.09 -5.35
CA LEU A 98 -10.06 3.30 -6.53
C LEU A 98 -9.78 1.85 -6.10
N PRO A 99 -10.51 0.86 -6.64
CA PRO A 99 -10.26 -0.53 -6.32
C PRO A 99 -8.97 -1.01 -6.98
N VAL A 100 -8.16 -1.80 -6.27
CA VAL A 100 -7.10 -2.57 -6.94
C VAL A 100 -7.67 -3.89 -7.43
N GLY A 101 -7.70 -4.10 -8.74
CA GLY A 101 -8.10 -5.37 -9.33
C GLY A 101 -7.11 -6.46 -8.96
N THR A 102 -7.58 -7.59 -8.42
CA THR A 102 -6.71 -8.70 -8.00
C THR A 102 -7.20 -10.05 -8.49
N ARG A 103 -6.25 -10.90 -8.91
CA ARG A 103 -6.44 -12.35 -9.06
C ARG A 103 -5.26 -13.06 -8.43
N ASN A 104 -5.48 -13.71 -7.29
CA ASN A 104 -4.38 -14.16 -6.43
C ASN A 104 -3.43 -12.99 -6.12
N ARG A 105 -2.15 -13.09 -6.49
CA ARG A 105 -1.13 -12.06 -6.23
C ARG A 105 -0.94 -11.10 -7.41
N LEU A 106 -1.64 -11.31 -8.52
CA LEU A 106 -1.54 -10.47 -9.72
C LEU A 106 -2.50 -9.29 -9.63
N ARG A 107 -2.03 -8.11 -10.02
CA ARG A 107 -2.83 -6.89 -10.15
C ARG A 107 -3.32 -6.71 -11.58
N HIS A 108 -4.43 -5.98 -11.73
CA HIS A 108 -5.02 -5.61 -13.02
C HIS A 108 -5.14 -4.08 -13.18
N GLY A 109 -4.43 -3.31 -12.33
CA GLY A 109 -4.49 -1.85 -12.27
C GLY A 109 -5.10 -1.34 -10.96
N GLY A 110 -5.38 -0.04 -10.90
CA GLY A 110 -5.98 0.63 -9.75
C GLY A 110 -5.01 1.20 -8.72
N LEU A 111 -3.71 0.92 -8.83
CA LEU A 111 -2.67 1.65 -8.10
C LEU A 111 -2.12 2.76 -9.01
N GLN A 112 -2.53 3.99 -8.73
CA GLN A 112 -2.09 5.16 -9.47
C GLN A 112 -0.75 5.70 -8.95
N PHE A 113 -0.03 6.41 -9.81
CA PHE A 113 1.22 7.09 -9.48
C PHE A 113 1.53 8.27 -10.41
N CYS A 114 2.35 9.19 -9.91
CA CYS A 114 3.00 10.20 -10.73
C CYS A 114 4.46 9.78 -10.98
N PRO A 115 4.90 9.58 -12.24
CA PRO A 115 6.27 9.19 -12.54
C PRO A 115 7.29 10.24 -12.10
N GLN A 116 6.92 11.52 -12.13
CA GLN A 116 7.79 12.61 -11.70
C GLN A 116 8.00 12.59 -10.18
N CYS A 117 6.94 12.44 -9.38
CA CYS A 117 7.06 12.25 -7.93
C CYS A 117 7.98 11.08 -7.60
N LEU A 118 7.74 9.91 -8.21
CA LEU A 118 8.57 8.74 -7.97
C LEU A 118 10.04 8.95 -8.40
N GLY A 119 10.29 9.75 -9.44
CA GLY A 119 11.64 10.04 -9.91
C GLY A 119 12.44 11.01 -9.02
N VAL A 120 11.77 11.95 -8.36
CA VAL A 120 12.42 12.93 -7.46
C VAL A 120 12.48 12.48 -6.01
N ASP A 121 11.61 11.55 -5.60
CA ASP A 121 11.59 11.00 -4.25
C ASP A 121 12.91 10.26 -3.97
N ARG A 122 13.67 10.68 -2.95
CA ARG A 122 14.90 9.98 -2.51
C ARG A 122 14.64 8.50 -2.18
N ALA A 123 13.45 8.19 -1.67
CA ALA A 123 12.98 6.84 -1.43
C ALA A 123 11.55 6.73 -1.99
N PRO A 124 11.37 6.34 -3.26
CA PRO A 124 10.09 6.41 -3.97
C PRO A 124 8.98 5.62 -3.28
N TYR A 125 7.82 6.23 -3.10
CA TYR A 125 6.69 5.63 -2.40
C TYR A 125 5.34 6.01 -3.02
N PHE A 126 4.35 5.12 -2.85
CA PHE A 126 2.99 5.37 -3.32
C PHE A 126 2.18 6.08 -2.24
N ARG A 127 1.43 7.09 -2.67
CA ARG A 127 0.70 8.00 -1.78
C ARG A 127 -0.74 7.54 -1.55
N VAL A 128 -1.28 7.77 -0.35
CA VAL A 128 -2.64 7.39 0.04
C VAL A 128 -3.65 8.14 -0.82
N HIS A 129 -3.46 9.45 -1.03
CA HIS A 129 -4.41 10.25 -1.78
C HIS A 129 -4.51 9.84 -3.26
N TRP A 130 -3.49 9.20 -3.85
CA TRP A 130 -3.55 8.64 -5.21
C TRP A 130 -4.57 7.50 -5.34
N ARG A 131 -5.10 6.98 -4.23
CA ARG A 131 -6.17 5.96 -4.23
C ARG A 131 -7.56 6.54 -4.08
N LEU A 132 -7.70 7.87 -3.97
CA LEU A 132 -9.00 8.55 -3.91
C LEU A 132 -9.51 8.77 -5.34
N ALA A 133 -10.78 8.44 -5.61
CA ALA A 133 -11.36 8.43 -6.95
C ALA A 133 -11.37 9.79 -7.66
N TRP A 134 -11.36 10.89 -6.90
CA TRP A 134 -11.27 12.25 -7.42
C TRP A 134 -9.85 12.74 -7.68
N HIS A 135 -8.83 11.99 -7.25
CA HIS A 135 -7.43 12.42 -7.37
C HIS A 135 -6.81 11.93 -8.69
N THR A 136 -7.30 12.44 -9.82
CA THR A 136 -6.91 11.99 -11.16
C THR A 136 -5.61 12.60 -11.69
N CYS A 137 -5.16 13.72 -11.11
CA CYS A 137 -3.92 14.42 -11.49
C CYS A 137 -3.00 14.59 -10.28
N CYS A 138 -1.69 14.64 -10.52
CA CYS A 138 -0.71 15.03 -9.51
C CYS A 138 -0.80 16.53 -9.22
N VAL A 139 -1.10 16.91 -7.97
CA VAL A 139 -1.16 18.32 -7.55
C VAL A 139 0.19 19.03 -7.59
N GLN A 140 1.31 18.29 -7.51
CA GLN A 140 2.66 18.86 -7.55
C GLN A 140 3.13 19.13 -8.97
N HIS A 141 2.73 18.29 -9.92
CA HIS A 141 3.29 18.27 -11.28
C HIS A 141 2.28 18.62 -12.38
N GLY A 142 0.99 18.72 -12.05
CA GLY A 142 -0.07 19.03 -13.01
C GLY A 142 -0.32 17.96 -14.09
N THR A 143 0.20 16.75 -13.90
CA THR A 143 0.09 15.64 -14.87
C THR A 143 -0.94 14.61 -14.42
N LEU A 144 -1.56 13.92 -15.38
CA LEU A 144 -2.45 12.79 -15.09
C LEU A 144 -1.67 11.69 -14.34
N LEU A 145 -2.30 11.11 -13.32
CA LEU A 145 -1.75 9.93 -12.67
C LEU A 145 -1.88 8.73 -13.61
N LEU A 146 -0.82 7.94 -13.69
CA LEU A 146 -0.78 6.70 -14.45
C LEU A 146 -1.11 5.52 -13.52
N ASP A 147 -1.69 4.44 -14.05
CA ASP A 147 -1.92 3.20 -13.31
C ASP A 147 -1.21 1.98 -13.94
N ARG A 148 -0.47 2.23 -15.03
CA ARG A 148 0.25 1.24 -15.82
C ARG A 148 1.47 1.85 -16.49
N CYS A 149 2.39 0.98 -16.90
CA CYS A 149 3.50 1.37 -17.76
C CYS A 149 2.99 1.82 -19.14
N LEU A 150 3.47 2.96 -19.64
CA LEU A 150 3.10 3.46 -20.97
C LEU A 150 3.66 2.61 -22.13
N ASN A 151 4.71 1.82 -21.88
CA ASN A 151 5.33 0.98 -22.91
C ASN A 151 4.68 -0.40 -23.03
N CYS A 152 4.53 -1.12 -21.92
CA CYS A 152 4.04 -2.51 -21.93
C CYS A 152 2.63 -2.69 -21.35
N SER A 153 1.98 -1.61 -20.91
CA SER A 153 0.66 -1.64 -20.25
C SER A 153 0.58 -2.47 -18.97
N ALA A 154 1.72 -2.97 -18.46
CA ALA A 154 1.77 -3.73 -17.23
C ALA A 154 1.34 -2.86 -16.03
N PRO A 155 0.53 -3.40 -15.12
CA PRO A 155 0.14 -2.70 -13.90
C PRO A 155 1.32 -2.57 -12.95
N VAL A 156 1.26 -1.59 -12.07
CA VAL A 156 2.27 -1.43 -11.02
C VAL A 156 2.04 -2.41 -9.88
N GLU A 157 3.08 -3.16 -9.52
CA GLU A 157 3.01 -4.24 -8.53
C GLU A 157 4.16 -4.14 -7.51
N PRO A 158 4.15 -3.17 -6.57
CA PRO A 158 5.27 -2.97 -5.64
C PRO A 158 5.55 -4.19 -4.77
N HIS A 159 4.52 -5.01 -4.50
CA HIS A 159 4.63 -6.25 -3.73
C HIS A 159 5.36 -7.38 -4.47
N ARG A 160 5.66 -7.23 -5.76
CA ARG A 160 6.40 -8.21 -6.58
C ARG A 160 7.81 -7.76 -6.95
N LEU A 161 8.27 -6.63 -6.42
CA LEU A 161 9.66 -6.21 -6.56
C LEU A 161 10.60 -7.25 -5.94
N THR A 162 11.77 -7.42 -6.52
CA THR A 162 12.82 -8.28 -6.00
C THR A 162 13.91 -7.43 -5.34
N ALA A 163 14.47 -7.92 -4.25
CA ALA A 163 15.70 -7.37 -3.69
C ALA A 163 16.88 -7.68 -4.62
N ALA A 164 17.85 -6.77 -4.66
CA ALA A 164 19.11 -6.93 -5.38
C ALA A 164 20.13 -7.71 -4.54
#